data_AF-A0A934GK28-F1
#
_entry.id   AF-A0A934GK28-F1
#
_cell.length_a   1.000
_cell.length_b   1.000
_cell.length_c   1.000
_cell.angle_alpha   90.00
_cell.angle_beta   90.00
_cell.angle_gamma   90.00
#
_symmetry.space_group_name_H-M   'P 1'
#
loop_
_entity.id
_entity.type
_entity.pdbx_description
1 polymer ?
#
loop_
_entity_poly.entity_id
_entity_poly.type
_entity_poly.pdbx_seq_one_letter_code
_entity_poly.pdbx_strand_id
1 'polypeptide(L)'
;MTSSTSFMPITISSGIRASAARTPDRVALSEGEQSLTYAKLVDRIDRVAAMATTGLSLQPGEHVAPMSPNCIEFIEIVCGVAEAGLASAMVNPRLTAKEAAYICNDSQARVLFVHASLEDVTRSANLDTVREIIVIDKDYERRLAAAQPLATRLRVEETDIFALPYTAGTTGQPKGVLLPHRSRVLTSCARFSASACPSLAPKCACSTRRARRCHTEKSANSTAARPSSSAVTGASRKQAGKHSRASG
;
A
#
# COMPACT_ATOMS: atom_id res chain seq x y z
N MET A 1 -25.64 3.33 -32.57
CA MET A 1 -24.64 4.31 -32.07
C MET A 1 -23.28 3.67 -32.14
N THR A 2 -22.41 4.25 -32.95
CA THR A 2 -21.11 3.73 -33.39
C THR A 2 -20.15 3.57 -32.20
N SER A 3 -19.90 2.32 -31.79
CA SER A 3 -18.87 2.00 -30.80
C SER A 3 -17.50 2.03 -31.47
N SER A 4 -16.98 3.24 -31.65
CA SER A 4 -15.58 3.49 -32.00
C SER A 4 -14.90 4.03 -30.76
N THR A 5 -14.23 3.17 -30.00
CA THR A 5 -13.19 3.61 -29.07
C THR A 5 -12.22 2.46 -28.84
N SER A 6 -11.01 2.56 -29.40
CA SER A 6 -9.83 1.75 -29.04
C SER A 6 -9.36 1.99 -27.59
N PHE A 7 -10.26 2.39 -26.70
CA PHE A 7 -9.95 2.72 -25.33
C PHE A 7 -10.13 1.48 -24.47
N MET A 8 -8.99 0.90 -24.06
CA MET A 8 -8.98 -0.17 -23.08
C MET A 8 -8.84 0.47 -21.69
N PRO A 9 -9.81 0.32 -20.78
CA PRO A 9 -9.72 0.90 -19.45
C PRO A 9 -8.47 0.42 -18.72
N ILE A 10 -7.79 1.34 -18.05
CA ILE A 10 -6.56 1.02 -17.32
C ILE A 10 -6.92 0.63 -15.88
N THR A 11 -6.70 -0.64 -15.56
CA THR A 11 -6.89 -1.23 -14.23
C THR A 11 -5.56 -1.30 -13.46
N ILE A 12 -5.64 -1.64 -12.17
CA ILE A 12 -4.46 -1.77 -11.31
C ILE A 12 -3.52 -2.89 -11.78
N SER A 13 -4.08 -3.95 -12.38
CA SER A 13 -3.33 -5.09 -12.90
C SER A 13 -2.82 -4.88 -14.32
N SER A 14 -3.19 -3.79 -15.00
CA SER A 14 -2.82 -3.53 -16.40
C SER A 14 -1.30 -3.52 -16.61
N GLY A 15 -0.54 -2.90 -15.70
CA GLY A 15 0.93 -2.90 -15.76
C GLY A 15 1.56 -4.27 -15.53
N ILE A 16 0.95 -5.10 -14.67
CA ILE A 16 1.38 -6.47 -14.40
C ILE A 16 1.17 -7.32 -15.66
N ARG A 17 -0.03 -7.24 -16.25
CA ARG A 17 -0.38 -7.97 -17.50
C ARG A 17 0.52 -7.57 -18.66
N ALA A 18 0.78 -6.27 -18.84
CA ALA A 18 1.69 -5.79 -19.87
C ALA A 18 3.13 -6.31 -19.67
N SER A 19 3.56 -6.49 -18.42
CA SER A 19 4.88 -7.04 -18.10
C SER A 19 4.92 -8.57 -18.31
N ALA A 20 3.84 -9.29 -17.99
CA ALA A 20 3.71 -10.71 -18.30
C ALA A 20 3.75 -11.01 -19.80
N ALA A 21 3.15 -10.14 -20.62
CA ALA A 21 3.20 -10.28 -22.08
C ALA A 21 4.61 -10.06 -22.66
N ARG A 22 5.44 -9.21 -22.05
CA ARG A 22 6.80 -8.90 -22.53
C ARG A 22 7.88 -9.81 -21.94
N THR A 23 7.79 -10.10 -20.65
CA THR A 23 8.81 -10.83 -19.88
C THR A 23 8.14 -11.79 -18.90
N PRO A 24 7.49 -12.86 -19.39
CA PRO A 24 6.66 -13.76 -18.57
C PRO A 24 7.44 -14.43 -17.43
N ASP A 25 8.68 -14.84 -17.70
CA ASP A 25 9.50 -15.62 -16.77
C ASP A 25 10.29 -14.74 -15.77
N ARG A 26 10.19 -13.41 -15.87
CA ARG A 26 10.85 -12.51 -14.92
C ARG A 26 10.09 -12.52 -13.60
N VAL A 27 10.84 -12.56 -12.49
CA VAL A 27 10.28 -12.42 -11.14
C VAL A 27 9.55 -11.08 -11.00
N ALA A 28 8.29 -11.15 -10.59
CA ALA A 28 7.40 -10.03 -10.32
C ALA A 28 7.31 -9.71 -8.83
N LEU A 29 7.16 -10.75 -7.99
CA LEU A 29 7.08 -10.65 -6.54
C LEU A 29 8.04 -11.66 -5.89
N SER A 30 8.62 -11.29 -4.75
CA SER A 30 9.50 -12.15 -3.96
C SER A 30 9.30 -11.89 -2.47
N GLU A 31 9.22 -12.96 -1.68
CA GLU A 31 9.09 -12.94 -0.23
C GLU A 31 9.94 -14.07 0.35
N GLY A 32 11.02 -13.71 1.04
CA GLY A 32 12.02 -14.70 1.49
C GLY A 32 12.52 -15.55 0.32
N GLU A 33 12.39 -16.87 0.45
CA GLU A 33 12.77 -17.85 -0.59
C GLU A 33 11.68 -18.06 -1.67
N GLN A 34 10.49 -17.50 -1.48
CA GLN A 34 9.40 -17.63 -2.42
C GLN A 34 9.46 -16.53 -3.49
N SER A 35 9.17 -16.90 -4.74
CA SER A 35 9.07 -15.93 -5.83
C SER A 35 8.01 -16.32 -6.84
N LEU A 36 7.35 -15.30 -7.40
CA LEU A 36 6.41 -15.45 -8.49
C LEU A 36 6.88 -14.68 -9.71
N THR A 37 6.91 -15.36 -10.84
CA THR A 37 7.09 -14.76 -12.16
C THR A 37 5.86 -13.98 -12.58
N TYR A 38 5.98 -13.02 -13.50
CA TYR A 38 4.82 -12.29 -14.04
C TYR A 38 3.74 -13.21 -14.63
N ALA A 39 4.11 -14.28 -15.34
CA ALA A 39 3.14 -15.25 -15.88
C ALA A 39 2.31 -15.92 -14.78
N LYS A 40 2.97 -16.46 -13.76
CA LYS A 40 2.31 -17.06 -12.59
C LYS A 40 1.44 -16.07 -11.82
N LEU A 41 1.91 -14.83 -11.63
CA LEU A 41 1.13 -13.80 -10.96
C LEU A 41 -0.17 -13.48 -11.72
N VAL A 42 -0.10 -13.38 -13.05
CA VAL A 42 -1.31 -13.15 -13.87
C VAL A 42 -2.30 -14.32 -13.79
N ASP A 43 -1.81 -15.57 -13.83
CA ASP A 43 -2.66 -16.75 -13.65
C ASP A 43 -3.37 -16.73 -12.30
N ARG A 44 -2.64 -16.40 -11.23
CA ARG A 44 -3.20 -16.32 -9.87
C ARG A 44 -4.20 -15.17 -9.72
N ILE A 45 -3.94 -14.00 -10.31
CA ILE A 45 -4.91 -12.88 -10.38
C ILE A 45 -6.20 -13.32 -11.08
N ASP A 46 -6.10 -14.01 -12.22
CA ASP A 46 -7.26 -14.48 -12.98
C ASP A 46 -8.06 -15.55 -12.20
N ARG A 47 -7.37 -16.43 -11.45
CA ARG A 47 -8.00 -17.40 -10.54
C ARG A 47 -8.66 -16.76 -9.33
N VAL A 48 -8.07 -15.73 -8.73
CA VAL A 48 -8.70 -14.96 -7.65
C VAL A 48 -9.98 -14.29 -8.16
N ALA A 49 -9.94 -13.67 -9.35
CA ALA A 49 -11.12 -13.07 -9.95
C ALA A 49 -12.24 -14.11 -10.19
N ALA A 50 -11.87 -15.30 -10.67
CA ALA A 50 -12.80 -16.41 -10.82
C ALA A 50 -13.34 -16.94 -9.49
N MET A 51 -12.48 -17.09 -8.47
CA MET A 51 -12.87 -17.49 -7.13
C MET A 51 -13.85 -16.50 -6.52
N ALA A 52 -13.61 -15.20 -6.66
CA ALA A 52 -14.47 -14.15 -6.12
C ALA A 52 -15.87 -14.16 -6.78
N THR A 53 -15.93 -14.38 -8.08
CA THR A 53 -17.18 -14.32 -8.86
C THR A 53 -17.95 -15.63 -8.85
N THR A 54 -17.32 -16.76 -9.15
CA THR A 54 -17.99 -18.07 -9.28
C THR A 54 -18.00 -18.84 -7.97
N GLY A 55 -16.87 -18.87 -7.26
CA GLY A 55 -16.74 -19.60 -5.99
C GLY A 55 -17.48 -18.90 -4.85
N LEU A 56 -17.29 -17.59 -4.73
CA LEU A 56 -17.87 -16.78 -3.66
C LEU A 56 -19.16 -16.10 -4.08
N SER A 57 -19.54 -16.07 -5.37
CA SER A 57 -20.76 -15.40 -5.85
C SER A 57 -20.84 -13.92 -5.47
N LEU A 58 -19.72 -13.20 -5.49
CA LEU A 58 -19.68 -11.75 -5.29
C LEU A 58 -20.08 -11.03 -6.58
N GLN A 59 -20.82 -9.93 -6.43
CA GLN A 59 -21.26 -9.09 -7.55
C GLN A 59 -20.37 -7.85 -7.69
N PRO A 60 -20.16 -7.33 -8.91
CA PRO A 60 -19.45 -6.07 -9.11
C PRO A 60 -20.04 -4.94 -8.25
N GLY A 61 -19.17 -4.14 -7.63
CA GLY A 61 -19.54 -3.11 -6.68
C GLY A 61 -19.63 -3.58 -5.22
N GLU A 62 -19.58 -4.89 -4.95
CA GLU A 62 -19.43 -5.38 -3.59
C GLU A 62 -17.98 -5.24 -3.09
N HIS A 63 -17.82 -5.28 -1.76
CA HIS A 63 -16.54 -5.08 -1.10
C HIS A 63 -16.03 -6.37 -0.44
N VAL A 64 -14.71 -6.48 -0.40
CA VAL A 64 -13.98 -7.48 0.36
C VAL A 64 -13.03 -6.78 1.32
N ALA A 65 -12.65 -7.43 2.41
CA ALA A 65 -11.71 -6.88 3.38
C ALA A 65 -10.49 -7.79 3.48
N PRO A 66 -9.33 -7.44 2.90
CA PRO A 66 -8.09 -8.14 3.20
C PRO A 66 -7.43 -7.57 4.48
N MET A 67 -7.12 -8.46 5.42
CA MET A 67 -6.36 -8.19 6.65
C MET A 67 -5.14 -9.11 6.72
N SER A 68 -3.98 -8.60 6.32
CA SER A 68 -2.75 -9.37 6.22
C SER A 68 -1.51 -8.50 6.47
N PRO A 69 -0.41 -9.04 7.02
CA PRO A 69 0.91 -8.46 6.79
C PRO A 69 1.26 -8.45 5.29
N ASN A 70 2.40 -7.84 4.97
CA ASN A 70 2.93 -7.92 3.61
C ASN A 70 3.26 -9.37 3.29
N CYS A 71 2.53 -9.94 2.31
CA CYS A 71 2.80 -11.24 1.73
C CYS A 71 2.46 -11.21 0.23
N ILE A 72 2.85 -12.24 -0.50
CA ILE A 72 2.58 -12.36 -1.94
C ILE A 72 1.07 -12.40 -2.21
N GLU A 73 0.32 -13.20 -1.44
CA GLU A 73 -1.10 -13.45 -1.61
C GLU A 73 -1.93 -12.16 -1.45
N PHE A 74 -1.48 -11.22 -0.63
CA PHE A 74 -2.14 -9.91 -0.49
C PHE A 74 -2.25 -9.18 -1.84
N ILE A 75 -1.18 -9.21 -2.64
CA ILE A 75 -1.18 -8.56 -3.97
C ILE A 75 -2.11 -9.31 -4.93
N GLU A 76 -2.11 -10.65 -4.87
CA GLU A 76 -3.00 -11.48 -5.69
C GLU A 76 -4.47 -11.21 -5.40
N ILE A 77 -4.83 -11.16 -4.11
CA ILE A 77 -6.18 -10.90 -3.64
C ILE A 77 -6.61 -9.52 -4.12
N VAL A 78 -5.85 -8.46 -3.81
CA VAL A 78 -6.22 -7.09 -4.17
C VAL A 78 -6.34 -6.91 -5.69
N CYS A 79 -5.41 -7.45 -6.47
CA CYS A 79 -5.46 -7.35 -7.93
C CYS A 79 -6.59 -8.20 -8.52
N GLY A 80 -6.79 -9.43 -8.04
CA GLY A 80 -7.80 -10.34 -8.56
C GLY A 80 -9.22 -9.92 -8.25
N VAL A 81 -9.51 -9.48 -7.02
CA VAL A 81 -10.85 -8.96 -6.67
C VAL A 81 -11.15 -7.66 -7.41
N ALA A 82 -10.14 -6.82 -7.65
CA ALA A 82 -10.30 -5.62 -8.45
C ALA A 82 -10.64 -5.94 -9.92
N GLU A 83 -10.04 -6.99 -10.50
CA GLU A 83 -10.39 -7.48 -11.84
C GLU A 83 -11.77 -8.18 -11.88
N ALA A 84 -12.33 -8.53 -10.73
CA ALA A 84 -13.72 -8.96 -10.58
C ALA A 84 -14.71 -7.78 -10.37
N GLY A 85 -14.25 -6.53 -10.42
CA GLY A 85 -15.08 -5.35 -10.20
C GLY A 85 -15.44 -5.10 -8.73
N LEU A 86 -14.65 -5.65 -7.81
CA LEU A 86 -14.83 -5.51 -6.36
C LEU A 86 -13.82 -4.54 -5.79
N ALA A 87 -14.17 -3.89 -4.67
CA ALA A 87 -13.24 -3.02 -3.96
C ALA A 87 -12.72 -3.67 -2.67
N SER A 88 -11.43 -3.44 -2.38
CA SER A 88 -10.78 -3.95 -1.17
C SER A 88 -10.73 -2.90 -0.05
N ALA A 89 -11.47 -3.12 1.03
CA ALA A 89 -11.34 -2.37 2.28
C ALA A 89 -10.10 -2.85 3.04
N MET A 90 -9.00 -2.09 2.92
CA MET A 90 -7.70 -2.50 3.43
C MET A 90 -7.67 -2.40 4.95
N VAL A 91 -7.70 -3.55 5.64
CA VAL A 91 -7.66 -3.61 7.11
C VAL A 91 -6.21 -3.76 7.55
N ASN A 92 -5.74 -2.83 8.38
CA ASN A 92 -4.39 -2.89 8.91
C ASN A 92 -4.26 -4.07 9.90
N PRO A 93 -3.28 -4.98 9.73
CA PRO A 93 -3.13 -6.18 10.57
C PRO A 93 -2.81 -5.87 12.04
N ARG A 94 -2.43 -4.63 12.38
CA ARG A 94 -2.12 -4.20 13.75
C ARG A 94 -3.35 -3.69 14.52
N LEU A 95 -4.51 -3.62 13.87
CA LEU A 95 -5.74 -3.17 14.50
C LEU A 95 -6.31 -4.24 15.42
N THR A 96 -7.02 -3.79 16.45
CA THR A 96 -7.77 -4.67 17.34
C THR A 96 -8.97 -5.30 16.62
N ALA A 97 -9.51 -6.39 17.17
CA ALA A 97 -10.72 -7.05 16.65
C ALA A 97 -11.90 -6.06 16.48
N LYS A 98 -12.06 -5.12 17.42
CA LYS A 98 -13.12 -4.10 17.38
C LYS A 98 -12.94 -3.11 16.23
N GLU A 99 -11.71 -2.65 16.00
CA GLU A 99 -11.40 -1.71 14.92
C GLU A 99 -11.47 -2.39 13.55
N ALA A 100 -11.04 -3.65 13.44
CA ALA A 100 -11.20 -4.46 12.24
C ALA A 100 -12.69 -4.69 11.91
N ALA A 101 -13.51 -5.02 12.92
CA ALA A 101 -14.95 -5.15 12.76
C ALA A 101 -15.60 -3.86 12.27
N TYR A 102 -15.22 -2.72 12.85
CA TYR A 102 -15.71 -1.41 12.41
C TYR A 102 -15.47 -1.20 10.91
N ILE A 103 -14.23 -1.43 10.44
CA ILE A 103 -13.88 -1.25 9.02
C ILE A 103 -14.66 -2.22 8.13
N CYS A 104 -14.76 -3.50 8.50
CA CYS A 104 -15.49 -4.49 7.72
C CYS A 104 -16.97 -4.12 7.59
N ASN A 105 -17.60 -3.72 8.68
CA ASN A 105 -19.02 -3.39 8.71
C ASN A 105 -19.32 -2.05 8.02
N ASP A 106 -18.48 -1.03 8.22
CA ASP A 106 -18.60 0.28 7.56
C ASP A 106 -18.43 0.17 6.05
N SER A 107 -17.46 -0.63 5.61
CA SER A 107 -17.27 -0.93 4.18
C SER A 107 -18.29 -1.92 3.63
N GLN A 108 -19.17 -2.50 4.45
CA GLN A 108 -20.08 -3.57 4.02
C GLN A 108 -19.37 -4.75 3.33
N ALA A 109 -18.16 -5.06 3.78
CA ALA A 109 -17.38 -6.16 3.22
C ALA A 109 -18.13 -7.49 3.39
N ARG A 110 -18.27 -8.23 2.29
CA ARG A 110 -18.93 -9.55 2.26
C ARG A 110 -18.00 -10.68 2.61
N VAL A 111 -16.72 -10.56 2.25
CA VAL A 111 -15.71 -11.59 2.49
C VAL A 111 -14.51 -10.94 3.15
N LEU A 112 -14.01 -11.58 4.20
CA LEU A 112 -12.77 -11.21 4.89
C LEU A 112 -11.68 -12.20 4.50
N PHE A 113 -10.63 -11.73 3.84
CA PHE A 113 -9.39 -12.49 3.65
C PHE A 113 -8.47 -12.17 4.81
N VAL A 114 -8.11 -13.16 5.62
CA VAL A 114 -7.30 -12.95 6.82
C VAL A 114 -6.06 -13.83 6.80
N HIS A 115 -4.90 -13.25 7.09
CA HIS A 115 -3.68 -14.03 7.27
C HIS A 115 -3.81 -14.98 8.47
N ALA A 116 -3.27 -16.21 8.36
CA ALA A 116 -3.40 -17.23 9.41
C ALA A 116 -2.97 -16.73 10.80
N SER A 117 -1.94 -15.88 10.89
CA SER A 117 -1.49 -15.30 12.17
C SER A 117 -2.48 -14.33 12.83
N LEU A 118 -3.57 -13.97 12.17
CA LEU A 118 -4.58 -13.00 12.61
C LEU A 118 -5.97 -13.64 12.72
N GLU A 119 -6.08 -14.95 12.50
CA GLU A 119 -7.35 -15.67 12.50
C GLU A 119 -8.09 -15.51 13.83
N ASP A 120 -7.41 -15.68 14.96
CA ASP A 120 -8.02 -15.54 16.30
C ASP A 120 -8.58 -14.13 16.57
N VAL A 121 -7.88 -13.09 16.09
CA VAL A 121 -8.30 -11.70 16.23
C VAL A 121 -9.58 -11.43 15.43
N THR A 122 -9.71 -12.04 14.26
CA THR A 122 -10.88 -11.82 13.39
C THR A 122 -12.07 -12.71 13.75
N ARG A 123 -11.85 -13.93 14.24
CA ARG A 123 -12.93 -14.80 14.72
C ARG A 123 -13.62 -14.28 15.98
N SER A 124 -12.93 -13.48 16.78
CA SER A 124 -13.49 -12.81 17.97
C SER A 124 -14.15 -11.46 17.65
N ALA A 125 -14.08 -11.00 16.40
CA ALA A 125 -14.63 -9.72 15.96
C ALA A 125 -16.13 -9.84 15.60
N ASN A 126 -16.91 -8.79 15.87
CA ASN A 126 -18.33 -8.75 15.48
C ASN A 126 -18.50 -8.29 14.03
N LEU A 127 -18.42 -9.23 13.09
CA LEU A 127 -18.41 -8.99 11.64
C LEU A 127 -19.81 -9.17 11.02
N ASP A 128 -20.70 -8.20 11.20
CA ASP A 128 -22.11 -8.29 10.82
C ASP A 128 -22.34 -8.44 9.30
N THR A 129 -21.45 -7.87 8.47
CA THR A 129 -21.61 -7.85 7.01
C THR A 129 -20.88 -8.99 6.29
N VAL A 130 -19.89 -9.60 6.97
CA VAL A 130 -19.02 -10.64 6.40
C VAL A 130 -19.75 -11.98 6.46
N ARG A 131 -20.03 -12.57 5.31
CA ARG A 131 -20.64 -13.91 5.21
C ARG A 131 -19.62 -15.04 5.30
N GLU A 132 -18.36 -14.76 4.96
CA GLU A 132 -17.32 -15.78 4.88
C GLU A 132 -15.94 -15.19 5.20
N ILE A 133 -15.18 -15.92 6.02
CA ILE A 133 -13.78 -15.62 6.34
C ILE A 133 -12.91 -16.66 5.64
N ILE A 134 -11.98 -16.19 4.80
CA ILE A 134 -11.02 -17.04 4.08
C ILE A 134 -9.65 -16.82 4.70
N VAL A 135 -9.05 -17.89 5.20
CA VAL A 135 -7.71 -17.84 5.78
C VAL A 135 -6.69 -17.93 4.65
N ILE A 136 -5.75 -16.98 4.62
CA ILE A 136 -4.62 -16.94 3.68
C ILE A 136 -3.58 -17.95 4.15
N ASP A 137 -3.84 -19.20 3.82
CA ASP A 137 -3.00 -20.36 4.08
C ASP A 137 -3.34 -21.49 3.08
N LYS A 138 -3.41 -22.74 3.55
CA LYS A 138 -3.87 -23.89 2.78
C LYS A 138 -5.32 -23.77 2.29
N ASP A 139 -6.22 -23.09 3.01
CA ASP A 139 -7.61 -22.91 2.54
C ASP A 139 -7.65 -22.03 1.29
N TYR A 140 -6.98 -20.88 1.34
CA TYR A 140 -6.83 -20.00 0.19
C TYR A 140 -6.21 -20.72 -1.03
N GLU A 141 -5.10 -21.42 -0.84
CA GLU A 141 -4.46 -22.16 -1.94
C GLU A 141 -5.36 -23.24 -2.55
N ARG A 142 -6.10 -23.98 -1.71
CA ARG A 142 -7.06 -24.99 -2.17
C ARG A 142 -8.16 -24.36 -3.02
N ARG A 143 -8.73 -23.23 -2.58
CA ARG A 143 -9.79 -22.53 -3.31
C ARG A 143 -9.27 -21.96 -4.64
N LEU A 144 -8.06 -21.41 -4.63
CA LEU A 144 -7.41 -20.89 -5.83
C LEU A 144 -7.09 -22.00 -6.84
N ALA A 145 -6.68 -23.18 -6.37
CA ALA A 145 -6.44 -24.35 -7.21
C ALA A 145 -7.73 -24.87 -7.86
N ALA A 146 -8.85 -24.83 -7.13
CA ALA A 146 -10.17 -25.22 -7.62
C ALA A 146 -10.81 -24.20 -8.57
N ALA A 147 -10.44 -22.92 -8.46
CA ALA A 147 -10.93 -21.87 -9.33
C ALA A 147 -10.39 -22.02 -10.77
N GLN A 148 -11.29 -22.10 -11.74
CA GLN A 148 -10.93 -22.08 -13.15
C GLN A 148 -10.96 -20.63 -13.65
N PRO A 149 -9.93 -20.16 -14.37
CA PRO A 149 -9.94 -18.83 -14.97
C PRO A 149 -11.20 -18.58 -15.80
N LEU A 150 -11.76 -17.38 -15.68
CA LEU A 150 -12.96 -17.00 -16.44
C LEU A 150 -12.69 -17.05 -17.94
N ALA A 151 -13.61 -17.63 -18.72
CA ALA A 151 -13.51 -17.68 -20.18
C ALA A 151 -13.46 -16.28 -20.81
N THR A 152 -14.07 -15.29 -20.18
CA THR A 152 -14.00 -13.88 -20.56
C THR A 152 -13.87 -13.04 -19.30
N ARG A 153 -12.91 -12.11 -19.30
CA ARG A 153 -12.72 -11.19 -18.17
C ARG A 153 -13.89 -10.22 -18.09
N LEU A 154 -14.26 -9.86 -16.87
CA LEU A 154 -15.21 -8.79 -16.63
C LEU A 154 -14.65 -7.47 -17.16
N ARG A 155 -15.54 -6.64 -17.68
CA ARG A 155 -15.19 -5.28 -18.06
C ARG A 155 -15.25 -4.40 -16.80
N VAL A 156 -14.07 -3.95 -16.37
CA VAL A 156 -13.91 -3.01 -15.24
C VAL A 156 -13.50 -1.66 -15.81
N GLU A 157 -14.15 -0.59 -15.38
CA GLU A 157 -13.85 0.76 -15.82
C GLU A 157 -12.74 1.38 -14.97
N GLU A 158 -11.95 2.28 -15.55
CA GLU A 158 -10.84 2.92 -14.83
C GLU A 158 -11.32 3.84 -13.68
N THR A 159 -12.60 4.22 -13.69
CA THR A 159 -13.26 5.00 -12.64
C THR A 159 -13.81 4.16 -11.51
N ASP A 160 -13.86 2.83 -11.66
CA ASP A 160 -14.34 1.94 -10.62
C ASP A 160 -13.40 1.95 -9.42
N ILE A 161 -13.98 1.83 -8.22
CA ILE A 161 -13.25 1.81 -6.96
C ILE A 161 -12.63 0.42 -6.79
N PHE A 162 -11.31 0.36 -6.61
CA PHE A 162 -10.62 -0.90 -6.37
C PHE A 162 -10.15 -1.06 -4.91
N ALA A 163 -10.04 0.05 -4.18
CA ALA A 163 -9.56 0.04 -2.80
C ALA A 163 -10.24 1.12 -1.95
N LEU A 164 -10.44 0.78 -0.67
CA LEU A 164 -10.87 1.67 0.40
C LEU A 164 -9.84 1.64 1.54
N PRO A 165 -8.69 2.33 1.43
CA PRO A 165 -7.81 2.52 2.58
C PRO A 165 -8.49 3.40 3.64
N TYR A 166 -8.48 2.92 4.89
CA TYR A 166 -9.02 3.67 6.02
C TYR A 166 -7.96 4.57 6.65
N THR A 167 -8.39 5.76 7.05
CA THR A 167 -7.55 6.75 7.74
C THR A 167 -8.17 7.13 9.07
N ALA A 168 -7.35 7.40 10.10
CA ALA A 168 -7.83 7.61 11.47
C ALA A 168 -8.86 8.74 11.64
N GLY A 169 -8.93 9.69 10.69
CA GLY A 169 -9.91 10.79 10.71
C GLY A 169 -9.74 11.75 11.88
N THR A 170 -9.97 13.04 11.68
CA THR A 170 -9.92 14.03 12.78
C THR A 170 -11.08 13.88 13.77
N THR A 171 -12.14 13.19 13.35
CA THR A 171 -13.38 12.97 14.12
C THR A 171 -13.34 11.70 14.98
N GLY A 172 -12.18 11.02 15.09
CA GLY A 172 -11.98 9.83 15.91
C GLY A 172 -12.47 8.50 15.30
N GLN A 173 -13.40 8.55 14.34
CA GLN A 173 -13.85 7.39 13.56
C GLN A 173 -13.06 7.28 12.26
N PRO A 174 -12.47 6.11 11.96
CA PRO A 174 -11.76 5.89 10.70
C PRO A 174 -12.66 6.10 9.48
N LYS A 175 -12.13 6.70 8.41
CA LYS A 175 -12.88 6.94 7.16
C LYS A 175 -12.24 6.22 6.00
N GLY A 176 -13.04 5.45 5.25
CA GLY A 176 -12.64 4.79 4.01
C GLY A 176 -12.51 5.79 2.87
N VAL A 177 -11.32 5.89 2.29
CA VAL A 177 -11.06 6.75 1.12
C VAL A 177 -11.34 5.96 -0.14
N LEU A 178 -12.33 6.38 -0.93
CA LEU A 178 -12.64 5.74 -2.22
C LEU A 178 -11.50 6.00 -3.21
N LEU A 179 -10.87 4.92 -3.68
CA LEU A 179 -9.75 5.02 -4.61
C LEU A 179 -10.05 4.33 -5.95
N PRO A 180 -10.28 5.10 -7.02
CA PRO A 180 -10.44 4.57 -8.38
C PRO A 180 -9.16 3.99 -8.95
N HIS A 181 -9.28 3.02 -9.87
CA HIS A 181 -8.15 2.44 -10.60
C HIS A 181 -7.25 3.50 -11.25
N ARG A 182 -7.85 4.41 -12.03
CA ARG A 182 -7.16 5.47 -12.78
C ARG A 182 -6.22 6.27 -11.89
N SER A 183 -6.72 6.69 -10.72
CA SER A 183 -5.96 7.55 -9.80
C SER A 183 -4.68 6.86 -9.32
N ARG A 184 -4.76 5.58 -8.97
CA ARG A 184 -3.62 4.80 -8.50
C ARG A 184 -2.66 4.50 -9.64
N VAL A 185 -3.16 4.12 -10.81
CA VAL A 185 -2.30 3.80 -11.95
C VAL A 185 -1.52 5.03 -12.42
N LEU A 186 -2.18 6.19 -12.56
CA LEU A 186 -1.50 7.44 -12.89
C LEU A 186 -0.41 7.80 -11.88
N THR A 187 -0.70 7.63 -10.59
CA THR A 187 0.30 7.86 -9.52
C THR A 187 1.48 6.89 -9.64
N SER A 188 1.23 5.61 -9.91
CA SER A 188 2.27 4.59 -10.10
C SER A 188 3.15 4.90 -11.32
N CYS A 189 2.56 5.29 -12.44
CA CYS A 189 3.29 5.70 -13.65
C CYS A 189 4.17 6.93 -13.38
N ALA A 190 3.63 7.96 -12.73
CA ALA A 190 4.38 9.17 -12.41
C ALA A 190 5.58 8.88 -11.50
N ARG A 191 5.41 8.02 -10.48
CA ARG A 191 6.50 7.60 -9.59
C ARG A 191 7.59 6.81 -10.32
N PHE A 192 7.20 5.95 -11.26
CA PHE A 192 8.17 5.20 -12.08
C PHE A 192 8.96 6.14 -13.00
N SER A 193 8.30 7.11 -13.65
CA SER A 193 8.99 8.10 -14.48
C SER A 193 9.95 8.99 -13.67
N ALA A 194 9.61 9.34 -12.43
CA ALA A 194 10.48 10.12 -11.55
C ALA A 194 11.70 9.32 -11.04
N SER A 195 11.52 8.02 -10.78
CA SER A 195 12.61 7.11 -10.39
C SER A 195 13.44 6.61 -11.58
N ALA A 196 12.91 6.71 -12.80
CA ALA A 196 13.62 6.51 -14.06
C ALA A 196 14.42 7.75 -14.51
N CYS A 197 14.69 8.72 -13.62
CA CYS A 197 15.66 9.77 -13.88
C CYS A 197 17.06 9.13 -13.98
N PRO A 198 17.70 9.06 -15.16
CA PRO A 198 18.96 8.33 -15.33
C PRO A 198 20.18 9.02 -14.71
N SER A 199 20.01 10.16 -14.04
CA SER A 199 21.10 10.98 -13.49
C SER A 199 21.64 10.52 -12.14
N LEU A 200 21.14 9.40 -11.57
CA LEU A 200 21.68 8.82 -10.32
C LEU A 200 22.15 7.36 -10.43
N ALA A 201 22.38 6.82 -11.64
CA ALA A 201 23.12 5.57 -11.82
C ALA A 201 24.62 5.85 -12.09
N PRO A 202 25.57 5.08 -11.50
CA PRO A 202 26.99 5.46 -11.38
C PRO A 202 27.82 5.24 -12.65
N LYS A 203 27.26 5.40 -13.86
CA LYS A 203 27.98 5.26 -15.13
C LYS A 203 27.46 6.18 -16.25
N CYS A 204 27.04 7.40 -15.94
CA CYS A 204 26.73 8.37 -17.00
C CYS A 204 27.93 9.30 -17.25
N ALA A 205 28.76 8.90 -18.21
CA ALA A 205 29.78 9.75 -18.83
C ALA A 205 29.09 10.77 -19.75
N CYS A 206 28.40 11.76 -19.18
CA CYS A 206 27.96 12.94 -19.92
C CYS A 206 28.94 14.09 -19.64
N SER A 207 30.05 14.04 -20.37
CA SER A 207 30.95 15.15 -20.57
C SER A 207 30.24 16.28 -21.30
N THR A 208 29.82 17.33 -20.59
CA THR A 208 29.87 18.74 -21.07
C THR A 208 29.44 19.72 -19.98
N ARG A 209 30.44 20.23 -19.24
CA ARG A 209 30.64 21.62 -18.77
C ARG A 209 29.52 22.45 -18.11
N ARG A 210 28.40 21.92 -17.62
CA ARG A 210 27.40 22.74 -16.87
C ARG A 210 26.90 22.21 -15.53
N ALA A 211 27.66 21.35 -14.86
CA ALA A 211 27.36 20.85 -13.51
C ALA A 211 28.40 21.26 -12.46
N ARG A 212 28.73 22.55 -12.33
CA ARG A 212 29.56 23.09 -11.22
C ARG A 212 28.82 24.15 -10.39
N ARG A 213 27.53 23.95 -10.09
CA ARG A 213 26.82 24.94 -9.25
C ARG A 213 25.74 24.43 -8.30
N CYS A 214 25.72 23.15 -7.93
CA CYS A 214 24.71 22.67 -6.97
C CYS A 214 25.23 21.85 -5.77
N HIS A 215 26.53 21.63 -5.61
CA HIS A 215 27.05 20.98 -4.39
C HIS A 215 28.35 21.62 -3.91
N THR A 216 28.23 22.76 -3.23
CA THR A 216 29.07 23.13 -2.08
C THR A 216 28.39 24.30 -1.37
N GLU A 217 27.44 24.00 -0.49
CA GLU A 217 27.11 24.91 0.62
C GLU A 217 26.56 24.08 1.79
N LYS A 218 27.46 23.31 2.39
CA LYS A 218 27.38 22.99 3.82
C LYS A 218 28.75 23.30 4.43
N SER A 219 28.73 24.23 5.38
CA SER A 219 29.70 24.39 6.46
C SER A 219 31.10 24.91 6.09
N ALA A 220 31.24 26.24 6.05
CA ALA A 220 32.49 26.89 6.42
C ALA A 220 32.27 27.64 7.74
N ASN A 221 32.78 27.00 8.80
CA ASN A 221 33.06 27.55 10.12
C ASN A 221 33.60 28.98 10.03
N SER A 222 32.92 29.93 10.68
CA SER A 222 33.49 31.24 10.99
C SER A 222 34.39 31.12 12.21
N THR A 223 35.69 30.90 11.98
CA THR A 223 36.75 31.17 12.94
C THR A 223 37.79 32.05 12.25
N ALA A 224 37.74 33.35 12.52
CA ALA A 224 38.82 34.29 12.26
C ALA A 224 39.24 34.89 13.62
N ALA A 225 40.54 34.86 13.88
CA ALA A 225 41.14 35.16 15.18
C ALA A 225 41.67 36.60 15.27
N ARG A 226 41.46 37.20 16.46
CA ARG A 226 42.34 38.11 17.27
C ARG A 226 42.61 39.55 16.75
N PRO A 227 42.97 40.54 17.63
CA PRO A 227 43.74 40.40 18.88
C PRO A 227 43.27 41.21 20.13
N SER A 228 44.10 41.12 21.17
CA SER A 228 44.05 41.47 22.60
C SER A 228 43.84 42.93 23.05
N SER A 229 43.27 43.16 24.24
CA SER A 229 43.94 43.81 25.40
C SER A 229 43.05 44.02 26.65
N SER A 230 43.69 43.96 27.84
CA SER A 230 43.34 44.53 29.17
C SER A 230 42.11 44.00 29.94
N ALA A 231 42.31 43.34 31.10
CA ALA A 231 42.19 43.91 32.48
C ALA A 231 40.72 43.84 33.00
N VAL A 232 40.32 43.52 34.22
CA VAL A 232 40.96 43.41 35.54
C VAL A 232 39.92 42.81 36.53
N THR A 233 40.39 41.95 37.46
CA THR A 233 39.91 41.65 38.85
C THR A 233 38.49 41.20 39.23
N GLY A 234 38.45 40.24 40.19
CA GLY A 234 37.50 40.18 41.33
C GLY A 234 36.63 38.93 41.35
N ALA A 235 36.94 37.87 42.13
CA ALA A 235 36.60 37.69 43.56
C ALA A 235 35.07 37.84 43.83
N SER A 236 34.33 37.00 44.56
CA SER A 236 34.56 35.86 45.46
C SER A 236 33.17 35.42 45.97
N ARG A 237 32.99 34.13 46.31
CA ARG A 237 32.11 33.61 47.42
C ARG A 237 30.59 33.91 47.36
N LYS A 238 29.67 33.21 48.02
CA LYS A 238 29.48 31.91 48.70
C LYS A 238 28.03 31.99 49.22
N GLN A 239 27.32 30.86 49.28
CA GLN A 239 26.23 30.56 50.25
C GLN A 239 24.97 31.46 50.20
N ALA A 240 23.80 31.14 50.75
CA ALA A 240 23.06 29.94 51.18
C ALA A 240 21.75 30.51 51.78
N GLY A 241 20.68 29.73 51.83
CA GLY A 241 19.48 30.01 52.65
C GLY A 241 18.19 30.03 51.82
N LYS A 242 17.33 29.01 51.85
CA LYS A 242 16.37 28.55 52.89
C LYS A 242 15.24 29.54 53.21
N HIS A 243 14.05 28.92 53.30
CA HIS A 243 12.78 29.34 53.93
C HIS A 243 11.88 30.26 53.10
N SER A 244 10.54 30.17 53.12
CA SER A 244 9.55 29.19 53.61
C SER A 244 8.17 29.82 53.43
N ARG A 245 7.12 29.03 53.08
CA ARG A 245 5.68 29.24 53.37
C ARG A 245 5.08 30.56 52.79
N ALA A 246 3.79 30.77 52.60
CA ALA A 246 2.59 30.14 53.11
C ALA A 246 1.44 30.27 52.09
N SER A 247 0.48 29.37 52.26
CA SER A 247 -0.92 29.39 51.84
C SER A 247 -1.64 30.73 52.12
N GLY A 248 -2.53 31.08 51.18
CA GLY A 248 -3.68 31.95 51.32
C GLY A 248 -4.74 31.46 50.35
#